data_AF-A0A0L8VEX6-F1
#
_entry.id   AF-A0A0L8VEX6-F1
#
_cell.length_a   1.000
_cell.length_b   1.000
_cell.length_c   1.000
_cell.angle_alpha   90.00
_cell.angle_beta   90.00
_cell.angle_gamma   90.00
#
_symmetry.space_group_name_H-M   'P 1'
#
loop_
_entity.id
_entity.type
_entity.pdbx_description
1 polymer ?
#
loop_
_entity_poly.entity_id
_entity_poly.type
_entity_poly.pdbx_seq_one_letter_code
_entity_poly.pdbx_strand_id
1 'polypeptide(L)'
;MSQPVIAIGSAVLFAFTLLIILHELIHAAAFLLRGTGKVQFGAIWSKFIFYAGVDQTVIDYPTFRFVALAPFWVVKAVCVLGALFFWSSPLAYFFIGLMCIHSLFCAGDLAMLAFYKRHPDKEIYNYDDLGQRKTFFYFRKTDHVGHGNSQ
;
A
#
# COMPACT_ATOMS: atom_id res chain seq x y z
N MET A 1 21.68 1.78 -28.18
CA MET A 1 20.98 2.52 -27.11
C MET A 1 21.99 2.86 -26.03
N SER A 2 21.87 4.02 -25.38
CA SER A 2 22.79 4.39 -24.29
C SER A 2 22.55 3.53 -23.04
N GLN A 3 23.60 3.24 -22.28
CA GLN A 3 23.54 2.42 -21.06
C GLN A 3 22.48 2.91 -20.05
N PRO A 4 22.29 4.23 -19.83
CA PRO A 4 21.24 4.73 -18.93
C PRO A 4 19.81 4.43 -19.42
N VAL A 5 19.57 4.48 -20.75
CA VAL A 5 18.25 4.17 -21.31
C VAL A 5 17.90 2.70 -21.10
N ILE A 6 18.87 1.80 -21.24
CA ILE A 6 18.68 0.37 -20.97
C ILE A 6 18.37 0.15 -19.47
N ALA A 7 19.09 0.84 -18.57
CA ALA A 7 18.86 0.74 -17.13
C ALA A 7 17.47 1.25 -16.70
N ILE A 8 16.99 2.34 -17.30
CA ILE A 8 15.64 2.85 -17.04
C ILE A 8 14.59 1.91 -17.65
N GLY A 9 14.82 1.42 -18.87
CA GLY A 9 13.93 0.46 -19.53
C GLY A 9 13.79 -0.85 -18.74
N SER A 10 14.89 -1.35 -18.17
CA SER A 10 14.85 -2.52 -17.29
C SER A 10 14.16 -2.22 -15.97
N ALA A 11 14.27 -1.01 -15.42
CA ALA A 11 13.52 -0.60 -14.23
C ALA A 11 12.01 -0.59 -14.48
N VAL A 12 11.57 -0.11 -15.65
CA VAL A 12 10.16 -0.18 -16.07
C VAL A 12 9.71 -1.63 -16.16
N LEU A 13 10.45 -2.48 -16.87
CA LEU A 13 10.10 -3.89 -17.02
C LEU A 13 10.02 -4.60 -15.66
N PHE A 14 11.00 -4.38 -14.79
CA PHE A 14 11.02 -4.93 -13.43
C PHE A 14 9.85 -4.42 -12.59
N ALA A 15 9.51 -3.13 -12.71
CA ALA A 15 8.41 -2.51 -11.97
C ALA A 15 7.07 -3.19 -12.29
N PHE A 16 6.74 -3.35 -13.58
CA PHE A 16 5.46 -3.92 -14.01
C PHE A 16 5.39 -5.46 -13.93
N THR A 17 6.45 -6.13 -13.50
CA THR A 17 6.49 -7.60 -13.38
C THR A 17 6.72 -8.03 -11.94
N LEU A 18 7.95 -7.87 -11.45
CA LEU A 18 8.37 -8.36 -10.15
C LEU A 18 8.02 -7.40 -9.02
N LEU A 19 8.13 -6.09 -9.25
CA LEU A 19 7.91 -5.12 -8.17
C LEU A 19 6.47 -5.10 -7.67
N ILE A 20 5.48 -5.29 -8.55
CA ILE A 20 4.07 -5.40 -8.13
C ILE A 20 3.89 -6.58 -7.17
N ILE A 21 4.45 -7.75 -7.50
CA ILE A 21 4.38 -8.94 -6.63
C ILE A 21 5.10 -8.65 -5.30
N LEU A 22 6.30 -8.06 -5.34
CA LEU A 22 7.04 -7.70 -4.13
C LEU A 22 6.30 -6.67 -3.27
N HIS A 23 5.61 -5.71 -3.89
CA HIS A 23 4.82 -4.69 -3.21
C HIS A 23 3.71 -5.34 -2.38
N GLU A 24 2.91 -6.21 -3.00
CA GLU A 24 1.85 -6.93 -2.30
C GLU A 24 2.39 -7.90 -1.24
N LEU A 25 3.53 -8.53 -1.48
CA LEU A 25 4.18 -9.39 -0.49
C LEU A 25 4.65 -8.61 0.74
N ILE A 26 5.11 -7.36 0.58
CA ILE A 26 5.48 -6.51 1.71
C ILE A 26 4.23 -6.10 2.51
N HIS A 27 3.11 -5.79 1.84
CA HIS A 27 1.83 -5.55 2.53
C HIS A 27 1.42 -6.78 3.34
N ALA A 28 1.48 -7.97 2.74
CA ALA A 28 1.19 -9.22 3.43
C ALA A 28 2.12 -9.48 4.62
N ALA A 29 3.42 -9.26 4.47
CA ALA A 29 4.38 -9.37 5.56
C ALA A 29 4.07 -8.38 6.68
N ALA A 30 3.66 -7.14 6.35
CA ALA A 30 3.25 -6.15 7.33
C ALA A 30 1.99 -6.59 8.10
N PHE A 31 1.00 -7.19 7.45
CA PHE A 31 -0.16 -7.78 8.13
C PHE A 31 0.23 -8.94 9.06
N LEU A 32 1.12 -9.83 8.61
CA LEU A 32 1.64 -10.93 9.44
C LEU A 32 2.38 -10.40 10.68
N LEU A 33 3.18 -9.34 10.54
CA LEU A 33 3.89 -8.70 11.65
C LEU A 33 2.93 -8.05 12.66
N ARG A 34 1.76 -7.59 12.21
CA ARG A 34 0.71 -7.06 13.08
C ARG A 34 -0.14 -8.16 13.74
N GLY A 35 0.06 -9.43 13.36
CA GLY A 35 -0.69 -10.57 13.88
C GLY A 35 -2.18 -10.55 13.47
N THR A 36 -2.51 -9.86 12.38
CA THR A 36 -3.90 -9.63 11.97
C THR A 36 -4.35 -10.71 11.02
N GLY A 37 -5.11 -11.68 11.53
CA GLY A 37 -5.87 -12.67 10.77
C GLY A 37 -5.08 -13.48 9.72
N LYS A 38 -5.80 -14.08 8.77
CA LYS A 38 -5.21 -14.84 7.66
C LYS A 38 -5.08 -13.93 6.44
N VAL A 39 -3.84 -13.69 6.02
CA VAL A 39 -3.57 -12.91 4.81
C VAL A 39 -3.90 -13.72 3.58
N GLN A 40 -4.64 -13.12 2.65
CA GLN A 40 -4.92 -13.69 1.35
C GLN A 40 -4.55 -12.68 0.26
N PHE A 41 -4.21 -13.21 -0.92
CA PHE A 41 -3.83 -12.43 -2.08
C PHE A 41 -4.90 -12.53 -3.15
N GLY A 42 -5.15 -11.43 -3.86
CA GLY A 42 -6.06 -11.40 -4.98
C GLY A 42 -5.64 -10.43 -6.07
N ALA A 43 -6.27 -10.56 -7.22
CA ALA A 43 -6.08 -9.67 -8.35
C ALA A 43 -7.40 -9.40 -9.05
N ILE A 44 -7.70 -8.12 -9.28
CA ILE A 44 -8.82 -7.66 -10.09
C ILE A 44 -8.26 -7.27 -11.46
N TRP A 45 -8.14 -8.28 -12.34
CA TRP A 45 -7.57 -8.12 -13.69
C TRP A 45 -8.27 -7.03 -14.51
N SER A 46 -9.57 -6.81 -14.33
CA SER A 46 -10.31 -5.75 -15.03
C SER A 46 -9.87 -4.32 -14.68
N LYS A 47 -9.24 -4.14 -13.52
CA LYS A 47 -8.71 -2.84 -13.06
C LYS A 47 -7.19 -2.84 -12.92
N PHE A 48 -6.53 -3.97 -13.22
CA PHE A 48 -5.12 -4.20 -12.98
C PHE A 48 -4.69 -3.89 -11.53
N ILE A 49 -5.57 -4.21 -10.58
CA ILE A 49 -5.33 -4.01 -9.14
C ILE A 49 -4.95 -5.35 -8.54
N PHE A 50 -3.75 -5.43 -7.98
CA PHE A 50 -3.33 -6.52 -7.11
C PHE A 50 -3.54 -6.06 -5.67
N TYR A 51 -3.89 -6.98 -4.78
CA TYR A 51 -4.10 -6.65 -3.39
C TYR A 51 -3.72 -7.82 -2.48
N ALA A 52 -3.10 -7.49 -1.35
CA ALA A 52 -2.96 -8.35 -0.19
C ALA A 52 -3.84 -7.80 0.95
N GLY A 53 -4.71 -8.63 1.51
CA GLY A 53 -5.65 -8.23 2.54
C GLY A 53 -5.92 -9.33 3.55
N VAL A 54 -6.62 -8.98 4.63
CA VAL A 54 -7.02 -9.93 5.67
C VAL A 54 -8.53 -10.11 5.57
N ASP A 55 -8.94 -11.35 5.30
CA ASP A 55 -10.36 -11.65 5.07
C ASP A 55 -11.18 -11.58 6.36
N GLN A 56 -12.35 -10.97 6.25
CA GLN A 56 -13.36 -10.89 7.30
C GLN A 56 -12.85 -10.37 8.65
N THR A 57 -11.81 -9.53 8.63
CA THR A 57 -11.20 -8.95 9.83
C THR A 57 -11.34 -7.44 9.80
N VAL A 58 -11.76 -6.86 10.92
CA VAL A 58 -11.85 -5.40 11.07
C VAL A 58 -10.45 -4.86 11.36
N ILE A 59 -9.97 -3.97 10.49
CA ILE A 59 -8.65 -3.34 10.62
C ILE A 59 -8.80 -1.89 11.06
N ASP A 60 -8.12 -1.54 12.14
CA ASP A 60 -8.01 -0.18 12.67
C ASP A 60 -7.07 0.70 11.83
N TYR A 61 -7.26 2.02 11.92
CA TYR A 61 -6.44 2.98 11.17
C TYR A 61 -4.92 2.87 11.47
N PRO A 62 -4.44 2.77 12.72
CA PRO A 62 -3.01 2.57 12.99
C PRO A 62 -2.40 1.34 12.29
N THR A 63 -3.11 0.21 12.32
CA THR A 63 -2.69 -1.02 11.62
C THR A 63 -2.68 -0.82 10.11
N PHE A 64 -3.77 -0.28 9.54
CA PHE A 64 -3.85 0.01 8.11
C PHE A 64 -2.73 0.97 7.67
N ARG A 65 -2.46 2.03 8.45
CA ARG A 65 -1.39 2.98 8.19
C ARG A 65 -0.01 2.33 8.17
N PHE A 66 0.25 1.41 9.09
CA PHE A 66 1.52 0.69 9.11
C PHE A 66 1.69 -0.16 7.85
N VAL A 67 0.66 -0.92 7.47
CA VAL A 67 0.67 -1.78 6.29
C VAL A 67 0.81 -0.95 5.02
N ALA A 68 -0.07 0.04 4.82
CA ALA A 68 -0.08 0.93 3.65
C ALA A 68 1.27 1.65 3.41
N LEU A 69 2.01 1.98 4.48
CA LEU A 69 3.32 2.65 4.36
C LEU A 69 4.50 1.68 4.25
N ALA A 70 4.32 0.39 4.53
CA ALA A 70 5.43 -0.56 4.58
C ALA A 70 6.15 -0.71 3.22
N PRO A 71 5.46 -0.95 2.08
CA PRO A 71 6.15 -1.05 0.80
C PRO A 71 6.81 0.26 0.39
N PHE A 72 6.16 1.40 0.68
CA PHE A 72 6.72 2.72 0.39
C PHE A 72 8.09 2.90 1.04
N TRP A 73 8.21 2.63 2.35
CA TRP A 73 9.48 2.78 3.07
C TRP A 73 10.51 1.73 2.67
N VAL A 74 10.12 0.45 2.58
CA VAL A 74 11.04 -0.65 2.28
C VAL A 74 11.65 -0.47 0.89
N VAL A 75 10.82 -0.26 -0.14
CA VAL A 75 11.31 -0.15 -1.51
C VAL A 75 12.09 1.15 -1.71
N LYS A 76 11.68 2.28 -1.10
CA LYS A 76 12.47 3.52 -1.18
C LYS A 76 13.83 3.38 -0.50
N ALA A 77 13.90 2.75 0.67
CA ALA A 77 15.17 2.52 1.36
C ALA A 77 16.11 1.70 0.48
N VAL A 78 15.63 0.58 -0.10
CA VAL A 78 16.41 -0.26 -1.01
C VAL A 78 16.85 0.52 -2.24
N CYS A 79 15.97 1.31 -2.86
CA CYS A 79 16.33 2.08 -4.06
C CYS A 79 17.34 3.19 -3.76
N VAL A 80 17.20 3.92 -2.65
CA VAL A 80 18.14 4.97 -2.26
C VAL A 80 19.51 4.35 -1.96
N LEU A 81 19.57 3.28 -1.17
CA LEU A 81 20.82 2.59 -0.85
C LEU A 81 21.46 2.02 -2.12
N GLY A 82 20.67 1.41 -3.01
CA GLY A 82 21.15 0.92 -4.30
C GLY A 82 21.71 2.04 -5.18
N ALA A 83 21.00 3.16 -5.30
CA ALA A 83 21.46 4.30 -6.08
C ALA A 83 22.76 4.91 -5.55
N LEU A 84 22.92 5.00 -4.22
CA LEU A 84 24.15 5.49 -3.58
C LEU A 84 25.32 4.52 -3.77
N PHE A 85 25.08 3.22 -3.58
CA PHE A 85 26.12 2.19 -3.71
C PHE A 85 26.61 2.07 -5.16
N PHE A 86 25.70 2.20 -6.14
CA PHE A 86 26.01 2.10 -7.56
C PHE A 86 26.14 3.47 -8.26
N TRP A 87 26.41 4.56 -7.53
CA TRP A 87 26.38 5.93 -8.07
C TRP A 87 27.26 6.13 -9.31
N SER A 88 28.43 5.49 -9.35
CA SER A 88 29.37 5.58 -10.49
C SER A 88 29.03 4.63 -11.64
N SER A 89 27.95 3.86 -11.54
CA SER A 89 27.51 2.85 -12.51
C SER A 89 26.19 3.23 -13.16
N PRO A 90 25.93 2.82 -14.42
CA PRO A 90 24.61 2.96 -15.04
C PRO A 90 23.45 2.35 -14.24
N LEU A 91 23.74 1.42 -13.32
CA LEU A 91 22.75 0.85 -12.40
C LEU A 91 22.11 1.88 -11.46
N ALA A 92 22.76 3.02 -11.18
CA ALA A 92 22.13 4.09 -10.40
C ALA A 92 20.81 4.56 -11.04
N TYR A 93 20.77 4.67 -12.38
CA TYR A 93 19.58 5.06 -13.13
C TYR A 93 18.46 4.02 -13.04
N PHE A 94 18.80 2.73 -12.90
CA PHE A 94 17.80 1.69 -12.64
C PHE A 94 17.11 1.93 -11.30
N PHE A 95 17.87 2.12 -10.22
CA PHE A 95 17.30 2.34 -8.88
C PHE A 95 16.52 3.66 -8.79
N ILE A 96 17.00 4.73 -9.42
CA ILE A 96 16.28 6.01 -9.47
C ILE A 96 14.98 5.87 -10.27
N GLY A 97 15.03 5.25 -11.46
CA GLY A 97 13.85 4.99 -12.27
C GLY A 97 12.82 4.12 -11.55
N LEU A 98 13.28 3.05 -10.91
CA LEU A 98 12.46 2.14 -10.12
C LEU A 98 11.78 2.87 -8.95
N MET A 99 12.51 3.73 -8.25
CA MET A 99 11.97 4.56 -7.16
C MET A 99 10.83 5.48 -7.64
N CYS A 100 10.98 6.09 -8.81
CA CYS A 100 9.95 6.96 -9.38
C CYS A 100 8.70 6.17 -9.74
N ILE A 101 8.83 5.05 -10.45
CA ILE A 101 7.69 4.22 -10.86
C ILE A 101 6.98 3.61 -9.65
N HIS A 102 7.72 3.10 -8.68
CA HIS A 102 7.16 2.57 -7.44
C HIS A 102 6.31 3.60 -6.68
N SER A 103 6.69 4.88 -6.74
CA SER A 103 5.94 5.96 -6.09
C SER A 103 4.54 6.13 -6.70
N LEU A 104 4.37 5.79 -7.99
CA LEU A 104 3.05 5.77 -8.64
C LEU A 104 2.19 4.60 -8.17
N PHE A 105 2.78 3.42 -7.95
CA PHE A 105 2.05 2.27 -7.41
C PHE A 105 1.55 2.53 -5.98
N CYS A 106 2.39 3.15 -5.15
CA CYS A 106 2.01 3.55 -3.78
C CYS A 106 0.95 4.68 -3.74
N ALA A 107 0.63 5.33 -4.86
CA ALA A 107 -0.31 6.45 -4.86
C ALA A 107 -1.71 6.02 -4.36
N GLY A 108 -2.12 4.77 -4.64
CA GLY A 108 -3.36 4.19 -4.12
C GLY A 108 -3.38 4.10 -2.59
N ASP A 109 -2.32 3.54 -2.00
CA ASP A 109 -2.15 3.44 -0.55
C ASP A 109 -2.17 4.81 0.12
N LEU A 110 -1.45 5.77 -0.46
CA LEU A 110 -1.41 7.15 0.03
C LEU A 110 -2.76 7.85 -0.11
N ALA A 111 -3.50 7.61 -1.19
CA ALA A 111 -4.84 8.13 -1.39
C ALA A 111 -5.80 7.61 -0.31
N MET A 112 -5.70 6.33 0.05
CA MET A 112 -6.44 5.75 1.17
C MET A 112 -6.08 6.44 2.48
N LEU A 113 -4.80 6.61 2.80
CA LEU A 113 -4.38 7.32 4.01
C LEU A 113 -4.84 8.79 4.04
N ALA A 114 -4.86 9.45 2.89
CA ALA A 114 -5.40 10.79 2.75
C ALA A 114 -6.92 10.82 3.00
N PHE A 115 -7.66 9.81 2.55
CA PHE A 115 -9.08 9.64 2.84
C PHE A 115 -9.36 9.59 4.34
N TYR A 116 -8.60 8.78 5.12
CA TYR A 116 -8.71 8.78 6.58
C TYR A 116 -8.44 10.16 7.19
N LYS A 117 -7.37 10.83 6.75
CA LYS A 117 -7.01 12.16 7.26
C LYS A 117 -8.05 13.23 6.92
N ARG A 118 -8.83 13.06 5.84
CA ARG A 118 -9.88 13.99 5.44
C ARG A 118 -11.11 13.91 6.34
N HIS A 119 -11.28 12.80 7.07
CA HIS A 119 -12.40 12.53 7.97
C HIS A 119 -11.93 12.30 9.41
N PRO A 120 -11.26 13.29 10.05
CA PRO A 120 -10.72 13.13 11.40
C PRO A 120 -11.81 12.99 12.48
N ASP A 121 -13.04 13.39 12.16
CA ASP A 121 -14.23 13.28 13.00
C ASP A 121 -14.78 11.84 13.06
N LYS A 122 -14.30 10.94 12.19
CA LYS A 122 -14.79 9.57 12.07
C LYS A 122 -13.69 8.58 12.40
N GLU A 123 -13.97 7.69 13.35
CA GLU A 123 -13.12 6.53 13.58
C GLU A 123 -13.48 5.46 12.55
N ILE A 124 -12.76 5.46 11.43
CA ILE A 124 -13.00 4.58 10.28
C ILE A 124 -12.25 3.26 10.46
N TYR A 125 -12.94 2.16 10.17
CA TYR A 125 -12.40 0.80 10.13
C TYR A 125 -12.57 0.19 8.73
N ASN A 126 -11.60 -0.61 8.32
CA ASN A 126 -11.69 -1.42 7.12
C ASN A 126 -12.22 -2.81 7.43
N TYR A 127 -13.02 -3.33 6.52
CA TYR A 127 -13.40 -4.72 6.48
C TYR A 127 -13.35 -5.19 5.03
N ASP A 128 -12.45 -6.12 4.75
CA ASP A 128 -12.29 -6.70 3.43
C ASP A 128 -13.11 -7.99 3.33
N ASP A 129 -14.06 -8.00 2.39
CA ASP A 129 -14.76 -9.21 1.96
C ASP A 129 -14.10 -9.67 0.65
N LEU A 130 -13.16 -10.61 0.78
CA LEU A 130 -12.37 -11.09 -0.36
C LEU A 130 -13.19 -11.99 -1.28
N GLY A 131 -14.22 -12.66 -0.74
CA GLY A 131 -15.18 -13.44 -1.50
C GLY A 131 -15.99 -12.58 -2.48
N GLN A 132 -16.40 -11.38 -2.04
CA GLN A 132 -17.10 -10.41 -2.88
C GLN A 132 -16.17 -9.44 -3.61
N ARG A 133 -14.85 -9.46 -3.34
CA ARG A 133 -13.85 -8.50 -3.84
C ARG A 133 -14.24 -7.05 -3.54
N LYS A 134 -14.72 -6.80 -2.33
CA LYS A 134 -15.16 -5.48 -1.86
C LYS A 134 -14.54 -5.15 -0.52
N THR A 135 -14.12 -3.89 -0.39
CA THR A 135 -13.70 -3.30 0.88
C THR A 135 -14.84 -2.41 1.39
N PHE A 136 -15.24 -2.63 2.63
CA PHE A 136 -16.23 -1.83 3.33
C PHE A 136 -15.53 -0.91 4.34
N PHE A 137 -15.91 0.37 4.32
CA PHE A 137 -15.47 1.36 5.27
C PHE A 137 -16.58 1.62 6.26
N TYR A 138 -16.40 1.18 7.49
CA TYR A 138 -17.31 1.45 8.59
C TYR A 138 -16.77 2.60 9.42
N PHE A 139 -17.64 3.40 10.02
CA PHE A 139 -17.24 4.36 11.04
C PHE A 139 -17.99 4.06 12.34
N ARG A 140 -17.33 4.24 13.48
CA ARG A 140 -18.00 4.08 14.77
C ARG A 140 -19.17 5.07 14.82
N LYS A 141 -20.38 4.55 15.07
CA LYS A 141 -21.53 5.39 15.35
C LYS A 141 -21.25 6.10 16.67
N THR A 142 -21.03 7.41 16.63
CA THR A 142 -21.04 8.23 17.84
C THR A 142 -22.49 8.28 18.27
N ASP A 143 -22.82 7.63 19.39
CA ASP A 143 -24.11 7.82 20.00
C ASP A 143 -24.18 9.29 20.42
N HIS A 144 -24.93 10.09 19.65
CA HIS A 144 -25.51 11.29 20.20
C HIS A 144 -26.42 10.79 21.33
N VAL A 145 -25.90 10.78 22.55
CA VAL A 145 -26.71 10.83 23.76
C VAL A 145 -27.45 12.16 23.67
N GLY A 146 -28.54 12.16 22.90
CA GLY A 146 -29.58 13.15 23.05
C GLY A 146 -30.02 13.05 24.49
N HIS A 147 -29.61 14.01 25.31
CA HIS A 147 -30.28 14.26 26.57
C HIS A 147 -31.74 14.52 26.22
N GLY A 148 -32.56 13.48 26.35
CA GLY A 148 -33.99 13.65 26.55
C GLY A 148 -34.16 14.37 27.88
N ASN A 149 -34.19 15.69 27.85
CA ASN A 149 -34.79 16.46 28.93
C ASN A 149 -36.30 16.31 28.80
N SER A 150 -36.83 15.28 29.45
CA SER A 150 -38.19 15.28 29.95
C SER A 150 -38.23 16.15 31.21
N GLN A 151 -38.65 17.40 31.08
CA GLN A 151 -39.38 18.15 32.11
C GLN A 151 -40.39 19.07 31.43
#